data_AF-A0A1M6U3N5-F1
#
_entry.id   AF-A0A1M6U3N5-F1
#
_cell.length_a   1.000
_cell.length_b   1.000
_cell.length_c   1.000
_cell.angle_alpha   90.00
_cell.angle_beta   90.00
_cell.angle_gamma   90.00
#
_symmetry.space_group_name_H-M   'P 1'
#
loop_
_entity.id
_entity.type
_entity.pdbx_description
1 polymer ?
#
loop_
_entity_poly.entity_id
_entity_poly.type
_entity_poly.pdbx_seq_one_letter_code
_entity_poly.pdbx_strand_id
1 'polypeptide(L)'
;MDNKYEIEIVINEELSEENLNIIKRYWFLDNDKFIETPSKIGKAFGLSGFEVSKIAKKFSYLKITRSCSDCESIEELKADTITIAKAYLKPSWICSNCIKENQQAESERLAHEQKLLLENRANKFAKAISEQSWYKLNRKDLKLLSQMLQAPSTQVLIKRLIELKEKKYWSILYRADEYGLVDLVKNNKNYIIEHYPLHNLEDHIKPYINPSINPQTTTKQTLSKLSFRMLKNKKRSSSDDPLNNGTFIPEQDIIIKAGVLHSYLLYPRENGDVHLSITPVDQIGRYKNYPRSGGPKPIGDVIDEWND
;
A
#
# COMPACT_ATOMS: atom_id res chain seq x y z
N MET A 1 -36.74 -45.66 11.52
CA MET A 1 -36.53 -44.29 12.01
C MET A 1 -35.34 -44.39 12.94
N ASP A 2 -34.16 -44.01 12.46
CA ASP A 2 -32.96 -44.03 13.29
C ASP A 2 -33.15 -42.99 14.39
N ASN A 3 -33.20 -43.43 15.65
CA ASN A 3 -33.36 -42.53 16.78
C ASN A 3 -32.10 -41.65 16.87
N LYS A 4 -32.24 -40.42 16.38
CA LYS A 4 -31.18 -39.40 16.30
C LYS A 4 -30.68 -38.95 17.68
N TYR A 5 -31.45 -39.26 18.73
CA TYR A 5 -31.15 -38.98 20.12
C TYR A 5 -32.08 -39.78 21.03
N GLU A 6 -31.67 -39.89 22.28
CA GLU A 6 -32.49 -40.40 23.38
C GLU A 6 -32.82 -39.23 24.32
N ILE A 7 -34.09 -39.12 24.71
CA ILE A 7 -34.57 -38.03 25.59
C ILE A 7 -35.22 -38.67 26.82
N GLU A 8 -34.78 -38.24 28.00
CA GLU A 8 -35.33 -38.63 29.28
C GLU A 8 -35.70 -37.37 30.09
N ILE A 9 -36.91 -37.35 30.65
CA ILE A 9 -37.29 -36.31 31.62
C ILE A 9 -36.84 -36.79 33.00
N VAL A 10 -35.91 -36.07 33.61
CA VAL A 10 -35.47 -36.35 34.98
C VAL A 10 -36.20 -35.40 35.93
N ILE A 11 -36.82 -35.98 36.96
CA ILE A 11 -37.53 -35.24 38.02
C ILE A 11 -36.70 -35.37 39.30
N ASN A 12 -36.40 -34.24 39.93
CA ASN A 12 -35.42 -34.18 41.01
C ASN A 12 -35.98 -34.57 42.40
N GLU A 13 -37.28 -34.44 42.61
CA GLU A 13 -37.94 -34.57 43.93
C GLU A 13 -39.36 -35.14 43.78
N GLU A 14 -39.96 -35.61 44.88
CA GLU A 14 -41.41 -35.89 44.91
C GLU A 14 -42.21 -34.60 44.79
N LEU A 15 -43.15 -34.57 43.84
CA LEU A 15 -43.90 -33.37 43.48
C LEU A 15 -45.38 -33.54 43.78
N SER A 16 -46.05 -32.43 44.05
CA SER A 16 -47.51 -32.37 43.97
C SER A 16 -47.98 -32.78 42.56
N GLU A 17 -49.18 -33.35 42.47
CA GLU A 17 -49.77 -33.73 41.18
C GLU A 17 -49.84 -32.56 40.20
N GLU A 18 -50.09 -31.35 40.71
CA GLU A 18 -50.12 -30.13 39.92
C GLU A 18 -48.76 -29.82 39.27
N ASN A 19 -47.67 -29.82 40.05
CA ASN A 19 -46.32 -29.58 39.54
C ASN A 19 -45.89 -30.67 38.57
N LEU A 20 -46.23 -31.93 38.85
CA LEU A 20 -45.96 -33.04 37.95
C LEU A 20 -46.67 -32.86 36.59
N ASN A 21 -47.92 -32.39 36.60
CA ASN A 21 -48.69 -32.12 35.38
C ASN A 21 -48.09 -30.95 34.58
N ILE A 22 -47.69 -29.87 35.26
CA ILE A 22 -46.99 -28.73 34.63
C ILE A 22 -45.71 -29.21 33.92
N ILE A 23 -44.89 -30.03 34.59
CA ILE A 23 -43.62 -30.53 34.05
C ILE A 23 -43.85 -31.44 32.85
N LYS A 24 -44.80 -32.38 32.94
CA LYS A 24 -45.15 -33.27 31.82
C LYS A 24 -45.57 -32.48 30.58
N ARG A 25 -46.40 -31.44 30.74
CA ARG A 25 -46.81 -30.57 29.64
C ARG A 25 -45.68 -29.69 29.11
N TYR A 26 -44.81 -29.19 30.00
CA TYR A 26 -43.68 -28.33 29.64
C TYR A 26 -42.67 -29.04 28.75
N TRP A 27 -42.37 -30.31 29.06
CA TRP A 27 -41.42 -31.12 28.30
C TRP A 27 -42.06 -31.99 27.22
N PHE A 28 -43.38 -31.85 26.98
CA PHE A 28 -44.07 -32.66 25.98
C PHE A 28 -43.61 -32.29 24.57
N LEU A 29 -43.04 -33.29 23.89
CA LEU A 29 -42.50 -33.21 22.54
C LEU A 29 -43.33 -34.09 21.61
N ASP A 30 -43.69 -33.55 20.45
CA ASP A 30 -44.23 -34.31 19.33
C ASP A 30 -43.52 -33.87 18.05
N ASN A 31 -43.03 -34.83 17.26
CA ASN A 31 -42.24 -34.58 16.05
C ASN A 31 -41.14 -33.51 16.26
N ASP A 32 -40.37 -33.68 17.35
CA ASP A 32 -39.24 -32.81 17.74
C ASP A 32 -39.63 -31.36 18.07
N LYS A 33 -40.92 -31.12 18.35
CA LYS A 33 -41.46 -29.81 18.69
C LYS A 33 -42.18 -29.82 20.02
N PHE A 34 -41.86 -28.84 20.85
CA PHE A 34 -42.60 -28.58 22.08
C PHE A 34 -44.01 -28.11 21.75
N ILE A 35 -45.01 -28.88 22.16
CA ILE A 35 -46.41 -28.66 21.78
C ILE A 35 -47.01 -27.44 22.47
N GLU A 36 -46.61 -27.19 23.72
CA GLU A 36 -47.14 -26.10 24.52
C GLU A 36 -46.06 -25.10 24.90
N THR A 37 -46.44 -23.83 24.91
CA THR A 37 -45.58 -22.76 25.44
C THR A 37 -45.82 -22.62 26.94
N PRO A 38 -44.83 -22.12 27.70
CA PRO A 38 -44.99 -21.90 29.14
C PRO A 38 -46.20 -21.02 29.47
N SER A 39 -46.48 -20.01 28.65
CA SER A 39 -47.65 -19.14 28.82
C SER A 39 -48.98 -19.86 28.59
N LYS A 40 -49.05 -20.84 27.66
CA LYS A 40 -50.26 -21.64 27.42
C LYS A 40 -50.53 -22.58 28.59
N ILE A 41 -49.48 -23.21 29.11
CA ILE A 41 -49.56 -24.05 30.31
C ILE A 41 -50.01 -23.21 31.49
N GLY A 42 -49.37 -22.05 31.72
CA GLY A 42 -49.64 -21.18 32.86
C GLY A 42 -51.10 -20.73 32.94
N LYS A 43 -51.73 -20.41 31.80
CA LYS A 43 -53.17 -20.07 31.75
C LYS A 43 -54.08 -21.16 32.33
N ALA A 44 -53.72 -22.43 32.22
CA ALA A 44 -54.52 -23.55 32.76
C ALA A 44 -54.39 -23.70 34.29
N PHE A 45 -53.35 -23.12 34.89
CA PHE A 45 -53.04 -23.23 36.32
C PHE A 45 -53.08 -21.87 37.05
N GLY A 46 -53.52 -20.80 36.39
CA GLY A 46 -53.50 -19.45 36.97
C GLY A 46 -52.08 -18.89 37.18
N LEU A 47 -51.08 -19.39 36.46
CA LEU A 47 -49.68 -19.00 36.56
C LEU A 47 -49.23 -18.18 35.34
N SER A 48 -48.21 -17.35 35.53
CA SER A 48 -47.47 -16.76 34.42
C SER A 48 -46.56 -17.78 33.73
N GLY A 49 -46.22 -17.54 32.46
CA GLY A 49 -45.27 -18.41 31.74
C GLY A 49 -43.87 -18.42 32.37
N PHE A 50 -43.50 -17.36 33.08
CA PHE A 50 -42.26 -17.30 33.85
C PHE A 50 -42.29 -18.27 35.05
N GLU A 51 -43.39 -18.29 35.80
CA GLU A 51 -43.57 -19.22 36.93
C GLU A 51 -43.56 -20.68 36.48
N VAL A 52 -44.24 -21.00 35.37
CA VAL A 52 -44.18 -22.33 34.76
C VAL A 52 -42.73 -22.72 34.42
N SER A 53 -41.98 -21.82 33.79
CA SER A 53 -40.58 -22.09 33.44
C SER A 53 -39.70 -22.27 34.69
N LYS A 54 -39.99 -21.53 35.77
CA LYS A 54 -39.30 -21.65 37.05
C LYS A 54 -39.60 -22.98 37.74
N ILE A 55 -40.86 -23.44 37.72
CA ILE A 55 -41.27 -24.76 38.21
C ILE A 55 -40.53 -25.85 37.45
N ALA A 56 -40.60 -25.83 36.10
CA ALA A 56 -39.94 -26.82 35.27
C ALA A 56 -38.44 -26.87 35.52
N LYS A 57 -37.75 -25.71 35.50
CA LYS A 57 -36.30 -25.60 35.74
C LYS A 57 -35.88 -26.06 37.14
N LYS A 58 -36.70 -25.78 38.17
CA LYS A 58 -36.38 -26.14 39.55
C LYS A 58 -36.49 -27.65 39.77
N PHE A 59 -37.56 -28.25 39.28
CA PHE A 59 -37.94 -29.61 39.65
C PHE A 59 -37.63 -30.66 38.59
N SER A 60 -37.20 -30.26 37.41
CA SER A 60 -36.90 -31.20 36.32
C SER A 60 -35.85 -30.67 35.35
N TYR A 61 -35.33 -31.56 34.53
CA TYR A 61 -34.56 -31.22 33.34
C TYR A 61 -34.74 -32.29 32.28
N LEU A 62 -34.46 -31.95 31.02
CA LEU A 62 -34.29 -32.93 29.97
C LEU A 62 -32.84 -33.41 29.93
N LYS A 63 -32.68 -34.71 30.01
CA LYS A 63 -31.45 -35.43 29.72
C LYS A 63 -31.51 -35.88 28.26
N ILE A 64 -30.58 -35.40 27.44
CA ILE A 64 -30.56 -35.64 26.00
C ILE A 64 -29.24 -36.32 25.65
N THR A 65 -29.29 -37.59 25.25
CA THR A 65 -28.13 -38.33 24.75
C THR A 65 -28.12 -38.25 23.24
N ARG A 66 -27.06 -37.70 22.64
CA ARG A 66 -26.98 -37.56 21.19
C ARG A 66 -25.55 -37.54 20.67
N SER A 67 -25.38 -37.83 19.38
CA SER A 67 -24.09 -37.66 18.71
C SER A 67 -23.88 -36.21 18.21
N CYS A 68 -22.62 -35.79 18.28
CA CYS A 68 -22.11 -34.59 17.61
C CYS A 68 -22.17 -34.79 16.09
N SER A 69 -22.59 -33.76 15.33
CA SER A 69 -22.60 -33.87 13.86
C SER A 69 -21.21 -33.90 13.21
N ASP A 70 -20.18 -33.44 13.91
CA ASP A 70 -18.85 -33.24 13.33
C ASP A 70 -17.90 -34.39 13.68
N CYS A 71 -17.84 -34.80 14.95
CA CYS A 71 -16.92 -35.83 15.43
C CYS A 71 -17.62 -37.13 15.86
N GLU A 72 -18.94 -37.21 15.70
CA GLU A 72 -19.78 -38.37 16.07
C GLU A 72 -19.74 -38.78 17.55
N SER A 73 -19.03 -38.03 18.41
CA SER A 73 -18.96 -38.29 19.84
C SER A 73 -20.35 -38.23 20.46
N ILE A 74 -20.70 -39.24 21.25
CA ILE A 74 -21.95 -39.28 22.00
C ILE A 74 -21.76 -38.46 23.28
N GLU A 75 -22.61 -37.47 23.49
CA GLU A 75 -22.64 -36.67 24.71
C GLU A 75 -24.01 -36.74 25.39
N GLU A 76 -23.97 -36.70 26.71
CA GLU A 76 -25.14 -36.57 27.56
C GLU A 76 -25.31 -35.11 27.96
N LEU A 77 -26.40 -34.50 27.52
CA LEU A 77 -26.65 -33.07 27.65
C LEU A 77 -27.80 -32.81 28.62
N LYS A 78 -27.58 -31.84 29.52
CA LYS A 78 -28.60 -31.38 30.47
C LYS A 78 -29.24 -30.08 29.97
N ALA A 79 -30.54 -30.13 29.69
CA ALA A 79 -31.35 -28.96 29.34
C ALA A 79 -32.35 -28.64 30.45
N ASP A 80 -32.13 -27.54 31.14
CA ASP A 80 -33.00 -27.04 32.22
C ASP A 80 -34.12 -26.11 31.71
N THR A 81 -34.11 -25.80 30.41
CA THR A 81 -35.11 -24.96 29.73
C THR A 81 -35.40 -25.46 28.31
N ILE A 82 -36.59 -25.15 27.79
CA ILE A 82 -36.98 -25.43 26.40
C ILE A 82 -35.99 -24.82 25.39
N THR A 83 -35.45 -23.64 25.66
CA THR A 83 -34.50 -22.97 24.74
C THR A 83 -33.22 -23.77 24.58
N ILE A 84 -32.65 -24.27 25.68
CA ILE A 84 -31.45 -25.11 25.66
C ILE A 84 -31.77 -26.45 24.99
N ALA A 85 -32.89 -27.08 25.35
CA ALA A 85 -33.32 -28.33 24.73
C ALA A 85 -33.47 -28.17 23.21
N LYS A 86 -34.12 -27.11 22.73
CA LYS A 86 -34.22 -26.79 21.30
C LYS A 86 -32.85 -26.65 20.63
N ALA A 87 -31.87 -26.05 21.30
CA ALA A 87 -30.51 -25.94 20.77
C ALA A 87 -29.86 -27.32 20.62
N TYR A 88 -30.03 -28.19 21.62
CA TYR A 88 -29.53 -29.56 21.61
C TYR A 88 -30.28 -30.50 20.69
N LEU A 89 -31.52 -30.22 20.28
CA LEU A 89 -32.28 -31.06 19.35
C LEU A 89 -32.05 -30.68 17.87
N LYS A 90 -31.29 -29.61 17.59
CA LYS A 90 -30.97 -29.22 16.22
C LYS A 90 -30.21 -30.33 15.48
N PRO A 91 -30.55 -30.65 14.23
CA PRO A 91 -29.78 -31.58 13.40
C PRO A 91 -28.28 -31.29 13.35
N SER A 92 -27.92 -30.00 13.29
CA SER A 92 -26.55 -29.48 13.16
C SER A 92 -25.89 -29.15 14.50
N TRP A 93 -26.30 -29.80 15.60
CA TRP A 93 -25.66 -29.57 16.88
C TRP A 93 -24.26 -30.19 16.89
N ILE A 94 -23.31 -29.42 17.40
CA ILE A 94 -21.91 -29.77 17.54
C ILE A 94 -21.51 -29.68 19.00
N CYS A 95 -20.62 -30.57 19.43
CA CYS A 95 -20.16 -30.61 20.81
C CYS A 95 -19.24 -29.43 21.14
N SER A 96 -19.06 -29.20 22.44
CA SER A 96 -18.26 -28.07 22.92
C SER A 96 -16.79 -28.14 22.48
N ASN A 97 -16.25 -29.35 22.29
CA ASN A 97 -14.89 -29.54 21.80
C ASN A 97 -14.77 -29.13 20.33
N CYS A 98 -15.65 -29.61 19.44
CA CYS A 98 -15.66 -29.19 18.04
C CYS A 98 -15.87 -27.68 17.87
N ILE A 99 -16.71 -27.05 18.71
CA ILE A 99 -16.85 -25.59 18.72
C ILE A 99 -15.51 -24.91 19.01
N LYS A 100 -14.79 -25.38 20.05
CA LYS A 100 -13.49 -24.80 20.44
C LYS A 100 -12.43 -25.04 19.36
N GLU A 101 -12.36 -26.23 18.80
CA GLU A 101 -11.44 -26.57 17.72
C GLU A 101 -11.68 -25.69 16.49
N ASN A 102 -12.93 -25.53 16.08
CA ASN A 102 -13.28 -24.64 14.96
C ASN A 102 -12.94 -23.18 15.24
N GLN A 103 -13.19 -22.69 16.47
CA GLN A 103 -12.81 -21.34 16.88
C GLN A 103 -11.29 -21.15 16.89
N GLN A 104 -10.54 -22.15 17.37
CA GLN A 104 -9.09 -22.13 17.39
C GLN A 104 -8.53 -22.16 15.96
N ALA A 105 -9.00 -23.07 15.12
CA ALA A 105 -8.58 -23.17 13.71
C ALA A 105 -8.88 -21.88 12.94
N GLU A 106 -10.03 -21.25 13.18
CA GLU A 106 -10.37 -19.96 12.57
C GLU A 106 -9.46 -18.83 13.08
N SER A 107 -9.16 -18.80 14.38
CA SER A 107 -8.21 -17.84 14.96
C SER A 107 -6.81 -18.01 14.37
N GLU A 108 -6.34 -19.25 14.25
CA GLU A 108 -5.05 -19.59 13.64
C GLU A 108 -5.02 -19.22 12.15
N ARG A 109 -6.11 -19.46 11.41
CA ARG A 109 -6.26 -19.04 10.01
C ARG A 109 -6.15 -17.53 9.87
N LEU A 110 -6.88 -16.77 10.68
CA LEU A 110 -6.86 -15.30 10.67
C LEU A 110 -5.48 -14.76 11.05
N ALA A 111 -4.81 -15.36 12.04
CA ALA A 111 -3.45 -14.99 12.44
C ALA A 111 -2.44 -15.28 11.31
N HIS A 112 -2.58 -16.42 10.63
CA HIS A 112 -1.74 -16.77 9.48
C HIS A 112 -1.96 -15.79 8.31
N GLU A 113 -3.20 -15.44 7.99
CA GLU A 113 -3.53 -14.46 6.95
C GLU A 113 -2.94 -13.08 7.26
N GLN A 114 -3.03 -12.63 8.52
CA GLN A 114 -2.42 -11.37 8.95
C GLN A 114 -0.90 -11.39 8.80
N LYS A 115 -0.25 -12.50 9.20
CA LYS A 115 1.20 -12.66 9.04
C LYS A 115 1.61 -12.61 7.57
N LEU A 116 0.91 -13.34 6.71
CA LEU A 116 1.18 -13.35 5.27
C LEU A 116 1.01 -11.96 4.65
N LEU A 117 -0.01 -11.22 5.08
CA LEU A 117 -0.25 -9.85 4.63
C LEU A 117 0.90 -8.91 5.03
N LEU A 118 1.40 -9.01 6.26
CA LEU A 118 2.55 -8.23 6.73
C LEU A 118 3.83 -8.60 5.98
N GLU A 119 4.08 -9.89 5.75
CA GLU A 119 5.24 -10.37 4.98
C GLU A 119 5.18 -9.87 3.52
N ASN A 120 4.01 -9.98 2.87
CA ASN A 120 3.81 -9.48 1.51
C ASN A 120 4.06 -7.97 1.41
N ARG A 121 3.58 -7.20 2.40
CA ARG A 121 3.83 -5.75 2.48
C ARG A 121 5.33 -5.46 2.67
N ALA A 122 5.99 -6.15 3.58
CA ALA A 122 7.42 -5.99 3.81
C ALA A 122 8.23 -6.30 2.54
N ASN A 123 7.90 -7.39 1.85
CA ASN A 123 8.54 -7.78 0.59
C ASN A 123 8.30 -6.76 -0.53
N LYS A 124 7.06 -6.26 -0.66
CA LYS A 124 6.68 -5.20 -1.60
C LYS A 124 7.51 -3.94 -1.39
N PHE A 125 7.67 -3.51 -0.14
CA PHE A 125 8.48 -2.35 0.23
C PHE A 125 9.98 -2.58 0.05
N ALA A 126 10.50 -3.74 0.46
CA ALA A 126 11.90 -4.09 0.26
C ALA A 126 12.29 -4.08 -1.23
N LYS A 127 11.41 -4.63 -2.09
CA LYS A 127 11.56 -4.58 -3.54
C LYS A 127 11.54 -3.16 -4.08
N ALA A 128 10.63 -2.31 -3.59
CA ALA A 128 10.58 -0.92 -4.01
C ALA A 128 11.87 -0.15 -3.67
N ILE A 129 12.46 -0.42 -2.48
CA ILE A 129 13.74 0.16 -2.05
C ILE A 129 14.89 -0.35 -2.93
N SER A 130 15.01 -1.66 -3.13
CA SER A 130 16.12 -2.24 -3.89
C SER A 130 16.12 -1.80 -5.35
N GLU A 131 14.94 -1.71 -5.97
CA GLU A 131 14.76 -1.24 -7.35
C GLU A 131 14.73 0.29 -7.48
N GLN A 132 14.77 1.03 -6.36
CA GLN A 132 14.59 2.47 -6.32
C GLN A 132 13.34 2.92 -7.11
N SER A 133 12.23 2.20 -6.90
CA SER A 133 11.03 2.28 -7.75
C SER A 133 10.38 3.67 -7.80
N TRP A 134 10.74 4.59 -6.91
CA TRP A 134 10.33 5.99 -6.97
C TRP A 134 10.77 6.69 -8.27
N TYR A 135 11.86 6.27 -8.93
CA TYR A 135 12.25 6.83 -10.24
C TYR A 135 11.26 6.51 -11.37
N LYS A 136 10.36 5.55 -11.19
CA LYS A 136 9.28 5.23 -12.15
C LYS A 136 8.17 6.29 -12.18
N LEU A 137 8.15 7.19 -11.19
CA LEU A 137 7.27 8.37 -11.15
C LEU A 137 8.05 9.64 -11.49
N ASN A 138 7.40 10.58 -12.19
CA ASN A 138 8.00 11.88 -12.43
C ASN A 138 8.01 12.72 -11.14
N ARG A 139 8.86 13.75 -11.08
CA ARG A 139 9.04 14.61 -9.90
C ARG A 139 7.74 15.27 -9.43
N LYS A 140 6.87 15.70 -10.36
CA LYS A 140 5.58 16.33 -10.01
C LYS A 140 4.67 15.34 -9.31
N ASP A 141 4.58 14.11 -9.83
CA ASP A 141 3.74 13.06 -9.27
C ASP A 141 4.26 12.60 -7.91
N LEU A 142 5.58 12.51 -7.71
CA LEU A 142 6.17 12.20 -6.40
C LEU A 142 5.89 13.30 -5.35
N LYS A 143 5.95 14.57 -5.75
CA LYS A 143 5.61 15.69 -4.86
C LYS A 143 4.15 15.62 -4.43
N LEU A 144 3.25 15.33 -5.38
CA LEU A 144 1.82 15.14 -5.09
C LEU A 144 1.59 13.91 -4.20
N LEU A 145 2.25 12.78 -4.50
CA LEU A 145 2.17 11.57 -3.70
C LEU A 145 2.60 11.83 -2.25
N SER A 146 3.73 12.51 -2.04
CA SER A 146 4.21 12.90 -0.70
C SER A 146 3.15 13.70 0.07
N GLN A 147 2.53 14.69 -0.59
CA GLN A 147 1.48 15.50 0.03
C GLN A 147 0.21 14.69 0.35
N MET A 148 -0.16 13.75 -0.52
CA MET A 148 -1.30 12.87 -0.28
C MET A 148 -1.07 11.97 0.94
N LEU A 149 0.10 11.35 1.05
CA LEU A 149 0.45 10.42 2.12
C LEU A 149 0.71 11.08 3.48
N GLN A 150 0.71 12.42 3.56
CA GLN A 150 0.68 13.16 4.82
C GLN A 150 -0.71 13.16 5.50
N ALA A 151 -1.73 12.58 4.87
CA ALA A 151 -3.04 12.44 5.48
C ALA A 151 -2.97 11.54 6.73
N PRO A 152 -3.56 11.94 7.87
CA PRO A 152 -3.47 11.18 9.13
C PRO A 152 -4.27 9.87 9.11
N SER A 153 -5.19 9.71 8.15
CA SER A 153 -5.97 8.49 7.98
C SER A 153 -6.42 8.31 6.54
N THR A 154 -6.74 7.06 6.18
CA THR A 154 -7.27 6.71 4.85
C THR A 154 -8.58 7.44 4.55
N GLN A 155 -9.44 7.63 5.55
CA GLN A 155 -10.70 8.36 5.39
C GLN A 155 -10.44 9.83 4.99
N VAL A 156 -9.48 10.48 5.64
CA VAL A 156 -9.11 11.87 5.31
C VAL A 156 -8.48 11.96 3.92
N LEU A 157 -7.61 11.01 3.56
CA LEU A 157 -7.04 10.90 2.22
C LEU A 157 -8.15 10.80 1.16
N ILE A 158 -9.03 9.82 1.29
CA ILE A 158 -10.12 9.57 0.33
C ILE A 158 -11.05 10.79 0.22
N LYS A 159 -11.43 11.40 1.36
CA LYS A 159 -12.27 12.60 1.36
C LYS A 159 -11.65 13.73 0.54
N ARG A 160 -10.37 14.05 0.78
CA ARG A 160 -9.63 15.08 0.03
C ARG A 160 -9.56 14.75 -1.46
N LEU A 161 -9.30 13.48 -1.80
CA LEU A 161 -9.25 13.04 -3.20
C LEU A 161 -10.59 13.17 -3.93
N ILE A 162 -11.71 12.92 -3.24
CA ILE A 162 -13.05 13.13 -3.77
C ILE A 162 -13.32 14.63 -3.98
N GLU A 163 -12.96 15.48 -3.02
CA GLU A 163 -13.15 16.94 -3.08
C GLU A 163 -12.40 17.58 -4.25
N LEU A 164 -11.18 17.10 -4.54
CA LEU A 164 -10.37 17.57 -5.67
C LEU A 164 -10.97 17.22 -7.04
N LYS A 165 -11.87 16.22 -7.12
CA LYS A 165 -12.56 15.78 -8.36
C LYS A 165 -11.66 15.47 -9.56
N GLU A 166 -10.38 15.20 -9.31
CA GLU A 166 -9.37 14.99 -10.34
C GLU A 166 -8.93 13.52 -10.40
N LYS A 167 -9.15 12.88 -11.56
CA LYS A 167 -8.77 11.48 -11.80
C LYS A 167 -7.27 11.22 -11.66
N LYS A 168 -6.45 12.26 -11.88
CA LYS A 168 -4.98 12.17 -11.83
C LYS A 168 -4.48 11.69 -10.47
N TYR A 169 -5.04 12.16 -9.36
CA TYR A 169 -4.58 11.79 -8.02
C TYR A 169 -4.80 10.30 -7.72
N TRP A 170 -5.95 9.75 -8.12
CA TRP A 170 -6.22 8.33 -8.03
C TRP A 170 -5.22 7.51 -8.84
N SER A 171 -4.92 7.95 -10.06
CA SER A 171 -3.92 7.29 -10.92
C SER A 171 -2.53 7.28 -10.28
N ILE A 172 -2.09 8.39 -9.66
CA ILE A 172 -0.82 8.46 -8.94
C ILE A 172 -0.81 7.47 -7.78
N LEU A 173 -1.88 7.40 -6.99
CA LEU A 173 -1.98 6.52 -5.83
C LEU A 173 -1.93 5.04 -6.23
N TYR A 174 -2.65 4.64 -7.28
CA TYR A 174 -2.61 3.27 -7.79
C TYR A 174 -1.26 2.90 -8.41
N ARG A 175 -0.59 3.82 -9.11
CA ARG A 175 0.78 3.58 -9.59
C ARG A 175 1.78 3.47 -8.46
N ALA A 176 1.63 4.28 -7.41
CA ALA A 176 2.45 4.18 -6.21
C ALA A 176 2.25 2.82 -5.52
N ASP A 177 1.04 2.28 -5.51
CA ASP A 177 0.72 0.93 -5.03
C ASP A 177 1.42 -0.15 -5.86
N GLU A 178 1.33 -0.05 -7.19
CA GLU A 178 1.98 -0.96 -8.14
C GLU A 178 3.52 -0.96 -7.98
N TYR A 179 4.11 0.22 -7.74
CA TYR A 179 5.55 0.38 -7.55
C TYR A 179 6.02 0.15 -6.11
N GLY A 180 5.13 -0.27 -5.21
CA GLY A 180 5.47 -0.58 -3.82
C GLY A 180 5.89 0.63 -2.98
N LEU A 181 5.47 1.84 -3.35
CA LEU A 181 5.70 3.06 -2.57
C LEU A 181 4.62 3.27 -1.49
N VAL A 182 3.47 2.63 -1.67
CA VAL A 182 2.37 2.53 -0.72
C VAL A 182 1.75 1.14 -0.88
N ASP A 183 1.10 0.65 0.16
CA ASP A 183 0.27 -0.54 0.10
C ASP A 183 -1.19 -0.14 0.33
N LEU A 184 -2.03 -0.31 -0.70
CA LEU A 184 -3.46 0.01 -0.64
C LEU A 184 -4.26 -1.25 -0.35
N VAL A 185 -4.82 -1.34 0.86
CA VAL A 185 -5.73 -2.42 1.22
C VAL A 185 -7.12 -2.08 0.68
N LYS A 186 -7.70 -3.02 -0.08
CA LYS A 186 -8.99 -2.83 -0.74
C LYS A 186 -9.99 -3.86 -0.23
N ASN A 187 -11.26 -3.49 -0.17
CA ASN A 187 -12.35 -4.43 0.10
C ASN A 187 -12.76 -5.20 -1.16
N ASN A 188 -13.74 -6.09 -1.01
CA ASN A 188 -14.27 -6.93 -2.11
C ASN A 188 -14.87 -6.13 -3.29
N LYS A 189 -15.19 -4.84 -3.09
CA LYS A 189 -15.68 -3.93 -4.13
C LYS A 189 -14.56 -3.06 -4.72
N ASN A 190 -13.31 -3.38 -4.42
CA ASN A 190 -12.10 -2.67 -4.85
C ASN A 190 -12.00 -1.23 -4.29
N TYR A 191 -12.75 -0.89 -3.23
CA TYR A 191 -12.58 0.38 -2.53
C TYR A 191 -11.43 0.30 -1.54
N ILE A 192 -10.58 1.33 -1.55
CA ILE A 192 -9.47 1.46 -0.60
C ILE A 192 -10.06 1.66 0.80
N ILE A 193 -9.71 0.78 1.73
CA ILE A 193 -10.12 0.82 3.13
C ILE A 193 -8.97 1.26 4.04
N GLU A 194 -7.75 0.88 3.69
CA GLU A 194 -6.54 1.27 4.40
C GLU A 194 -5.39 1.57 3.43
N HIS A 195 -4.44 2.37 3.88
CA HIS A 195 -3.20 2.61 3.15
C HIS A 195 -2.03 2.59 4.11
N TYR A 196 -0.91 2.05 3.66
CA TYR A 196 0.33 1.97 4.42
C TYR A 196 1.45 2.53 3.55
N PRO A 197 1.97 3.74 3.82
CA PRO A 197 3.07 4.30 3.05
C PRO A 197 4.36 3.53 3.32
N LEU A 198 5.25 3.47 2.32
CA LEU A 198 6.62 2.99 2.52
C LEU A 198 7.28 3.83 3.64
N HIS A 199 7.91 3.16 4.59
CA HIS A 199 8.58 3.84 5.70
C HIS A 199 9.71 4.73 5.16
N ASN A 200 9.81 5.97 5.68
CA ASN A 200 10.77 6.99 5.23
C ASN A 200 10.75 7.26 3.72
N LEU A 201 9.60 7.09 3.06
CA LEU A 201 9.43 7.42 1.64
C LEU A 201 9.92 8.83 1.34
N GLU A 202 9.64 9.80 2.21
CA GLU A 202 10.10 11.17 2.06
C GLU A 202 11.63 11.27 1.94
N ASP A 203 12.38 10.49 2.71
CA ASP A 203 13.85 10.54 2.71
C ASP A 203 14.44 9.92 1.44
N HIS A 204 13.75 8.92 0.87
CA HIS A 204 14.11 8.36 -0.43
C HIS A 204 13.82 9.31 -1.60
N ILE A 205 12.71 10.06 -1.56
CA ILE A 205 12.29 10.92 -2.67
C ILE A 205 12.82 12.35 -2.58
N LYS A 206 13.15 12.85 -1.37
CA LYS A 206 13.68 14.21 -1.14
C LYS A 206 14.87 14.54 -2.05
N PRO A 207 15.91 13.69 -2.18
CA PRO A 207 17.05 13.95 -3.08
C PRO A 207 16.66 14.10 -4.54
N TYR A 208 15.52 13.54 -4.95
CA TYR A 208 15.06 13.56 -6.33
C TYR A 208 14.05 14.68 -6.62
N ILE A 209 13.17 15.01 -5.66
CA ILE A 209 12.21 16.12 -5.76
C ILE A 209 12.92 17.45 -5.60
N ASN A 210 13.76 17.53 -4.57
CA ASN A 210 14.66 18.63 -4.32
C ASN A 210 16.06 18.07 -4.54
N PRO A 211 16.54 17.99 -5.80
CA PRO A 211 17.97 17.78 -6.00
C PRO A 211 18.63 18.88 -5.20
N SER A 212 19.18 18.51 -4.04
CA SER A 212 20.01 19.41 -3.28
C SER A 212 21.00 19.90 -4.31
N ILE A 213 21.02 21.21 -4.51
CA ILE A 213 22.19 21.89 -5.01
C ILE A 213 23.20 21.77 -3.85
N ASN A 214 23.55 20.55 -3.46
CA ASN A 214 24.84 20.29 -2.92
C ASN A 214 25.70 20.43 -4.17
N PRO A 215 26.47 21.53 -4.32
CA PRO A 215 27.54 21.49 -5.28
C PRO A 215 28.30 20.21 -4.93
N GLN A 216 28.27 19.23 -5.84
CA GLN A 216 29.40 18.34 -5.87
C GLN A 216 30.59 19.27 -5.83
N THR A 217 31.45 19.06 -4.85
CA THR A 217 32.83 19.54 -4.86
C THR A 217 33.60 18.89 -6.01
N THR A 218 32.99 18.66 -7.17
CA THR A 218 33.61 19.06 -8.41
C THR A 218 33.68 20.58 -8.36
N THR A 219 34.86 21.09 -8.02
CA THR A 219 35.35 22.38 -8.48
C THR A 219 34.44 22.92 -9.58
N LYS A 220 33.72 24.02 -9.34
CA LYS A 220 33.08 24.80 -10.40
C LYS A 220 34.18 25.21 -11.38
N GLN A 221 34.64 24.29 -12.22
CA GLN A 221 35.20 24.61 -13.51
C GLN A 221 34.00 25.12 -14.27
N THR A 222 33.75 26.41 -14.05
CA THR A 222 33.10 27.25 -15.05
C THR A 222 33.83 26.88 -16.34
N LEU A 223 33.15 26.20 -17.27
CA LEU A 223 33.75 25.92 -18.57
C LEU A 223 34.06 27.29 -19.15
N SER A 224 35.34 27.65 -19.08
CA SER A 224 35.90 28.85 -19.67
C SER A 224 35.74 28.84 -21.19
N LYS A 225 35.45 27.67 -21.75
CA LYS A 225 35.45 27.43 -23.18
C LYS A 225 34.33 26.48 -23.55
N LEU A 226 33.45 26.91 -24.45
CA LEU A 226 32.51 26.04 -25.13
C LEU A 226 33.20 25.51 -26.39
N SER A 227 33.30 24.20 -26.55
CA SER A 227 34.03 23.60 -27.67
C SER A 227 33.36 22.30 -28.11
N PHE A 228 33.09 22.17 -29.41
CA PHE A 228 32.46 20.98 -29.97
C PHE A 228 32.80 20.80 -31.46
N ARG A 229 32.65 19.56 -31.94
CA ARG A 229 32.90 19.18 -33.34
C ARG A 229 31.62 19.36 -34.16
N MET A 230 31.72 20.11 -35.25
CA MET A 230 30.69 20.27 -36.27
C MET A 230 30.97 19.28 -37.41
N LEU A 231 30.04 18.36 -37.63
CA LEU A 231 30.19 17.31 -38.64
C LEU A 231 29.96 17.88 -40.04
N LYS A 232 30.76 17.44 -41.02
CA LYS A 232 30.58 17.80 -42.44
C LYS A 232 29.19 17.38 -42.91
N ASN A 233 28.45 18.31 -43.50
CA ASN A 233 27.15 17.98 -44.07
C ASN A 233 27.34 17.18 -45.36
N LYS A 234 27.13 15.85 -45.28
CA LYS A 234 27.25 14.93 -46.43
C LYS A 234 26.09 15.03 -47.42
N LYS A 235 24.99 15.69 -47.04
CA LYS A 235 23.74 15.77 -47.83
C LYS A 235 23.55 17.16 -48.45
N ARG A 236 24.64 17.90 -48.66
CA ARG A 236 24.59 19.22 -49.28
C ARG A 236 24.11 19.09 -50.72
N SER A 237 22.97 19.71 -51.03
CA SER A 237 22.31 19.69 -52.33
C SER A 237 22.38 21.04 -53.05
N SER A 238 22.55 22.14 -52.31
CA SER A 238 22.65 23.50 -52.85
C SER A 238 23.75 24.33 -52.18
N SER A 239 24.02 25.52 -52.74
CA SER A 239 24.89 26.52 -52.12
C SER A 239 24.39 26.99 -50.76
N ASP A 240 23.06 26.99 -50.59
CA ASP A 240 22.37 27.55 -49.43
C ASP A 240 22.33 26.57 -48.24
N ASP A 241 22.61 25.29 -48.49
CA ASP A 241 22.73 24.28 -47.45
C ASP A 241 23.97 24.51 -46.57
N PRO A 242 23.87 24.29 -45.24
CA PRO A 242 24.99 24.49 -44.33
C PRO A 242 26.15 23.53 -44.63
N LEU A 243 27.38 24.05 -44.59
CA LEU A 243 28.60 23.27 -44.82
C LEU A 243 28.81 22.15 -43.78
N ASN A 244 28.41 22.43 -42.53
CA ASN A 244 28.48 21.50 -41.41
C ASN A 244 27.14 21.53 -40.67
N ASN A 245 26.63 20.37 -40.28
CA ASN A 245 25.40 20.26 -39.49
C ASN A 245 25.48 19.09 -38.49
N GLY A 246 24.72 19.21 -37.41
CA GLY A 246 24.68 18.18 -36.37
C GLY A 246 23.95 18.67 -35.12
N THR A 247 23.71 17.75 -34.20
CA THR A 247 23.14 18.01 -32.88
C THR A 247 24.13 17.55 -31.83
N PHE A 248 24.23 18.28 -30.71
CA PHE A 248 25.02 17.85 -29.55
C PHE A 248 24.18 17.99 -28.28
N ILE A 249 24.50 17.18 -27.28
CA ILE A 249 23.91 17.23 -25.94
C ILE A 249 25.00 17.73 -25.00
N PRO A 250 24.81 18.86 -24.30
CA PRO A 250 25.80 19.33 -23.35
C PRO A 250 25.77 18.49 -22.07
N GLU A 251 26.95 18.19 -21.52
CA GLU A 251 27.08 17.45 -20.26
C GLU A 251 26.72 18.30 -19.03
N GLN A 252 26.69 19.62 -19.20
CA GLN A 252 26.36 20.61 -18.18
C GLN A 252 25.67 21.84 -18.80
N ASP A 253 24.99 22.64 -17.99
CA ASP A 253 24.36 23.88 -18.46
C ASP A 253 25.39 24.83 -19.09
N ILE A 254 25.08 25.34 -20.28
CA ILE A 254 25.90 26.33 -20.99
C ILE A 254 25.33 27.72 -20.70
N ILE A 255 26.10 28.56 -20.01
CA ILE A 255 25.73 29.94 -19.72
C ILE A 255 26.65 30.89 -20.49
N ILE A 256 26.11 31.53 -21.54
CA ILE A 256 26.77 32.64 -22.24
C ILE A 256 26.27 33.94 -21.62
N LYS A 257 27.16 34.65 -20.92
CA LYS A 257 26.79 35.87 -20.18
C LYS A 257 26.60 37.05 -21.12
N ALA A 258 25.49 37.78 -20.95
CA ALA A 258 25.26 39.06 -21.62
C ALA A 258 26.32 40.10 -21.21
N GLY A 259 26.73 40.95 -22.15
CA GLY A 259 27.74 42.00 -21.91
C GLY A 259 29.19 41.50 -21.82
N VAL A 260 29.45 40.19 -21.94
CA VAL A 260 30.81 39.62 -21.96
C VAL A 260 31.25 39.38 -23.41
N LEU A 261 32.42 39.90 -23.78
CA LEU A 261 33.00 39.69 -25.09
C LEU A 261 33.60 38.28 -25.19
N HIS A 262 33.21 37.55 -26.24
CA HIS A 262 33.71 36.21 -26.52
C HIS A 262 34.44 36.19 -27.86
N SER A 263 35.55 35.44 -27.92
CA SER A 263 36.19 35.05 -29.17
C SER A 263 35.65 33.71 -29.64
N TYR A 264 35.55 33.55 -30.95
CA TYR A 264 35.26 32.27 -31.57
C TYR A 264 36.40 31.87 -32.52
N LEU A 265 36.70 30.59 -32.57
CA LEU A 265 37.73 30.00 -33.42
C LEU A 265 37.15 28.78 -34.13
N LEU A 266 37.41 28.67 -35.43
CA LEU A 266 37.02 27.56 -36.27
C LEU A 266 38.28 26.86 -36.78
N TYR A 267 38.46 25.60 -36.41
CA TYR A 267 39.58 24.79 -36.87
C TYR A 267 39.07 23.77 -37.89
N PRO A 268 39.35 23.96 -39.20
CA PRO A 268 39.04 22.94 -40.19
C PRO A 268 39.87 21.68 -39.91
N ARG A 269 39.29 20.51 -40.16
CA ARG A 269 39.96 19.21 -40.08
C ARG A 269 40.05 18.60 -41.48
N GLU A 270 41.02 17.71 -41.67
CA GLU A 270 41.31 17.08 -42.97
C GLU A 270 40.11 16.30 -43.55
N ASN A 271 39.26 15.76 -42.68
CA ASN A 271 38.04 15.03 -43.08
C ASN A 271 36.85 15.96 -43.45
N GLY A 272 37.07 17.29 -43.44
CA GLY A 272 36.07 18.31 -43.72
C GLY A 272 35.13 18.62 -42.55
N ASP A 273 35.35 18.03 -41.37
CA ASP A 273 34.71 18.51 -40.15
C ASP A 273 35.33 19.82 -39.70
N VAL A 274 34.59 20.58 -38.89
CA VAL A 274 35.08 21.83 -38.31
C VAL A 274 34.96 21.74 -36.80
N HIS A 275 35.99 22.17 -36.08
CA HIS A 275 35.92 22.28 -34.64
C HIS A 275 35.68 23.73 -34.25
N LEU A 276 34.54 24.00 -33.60
CA LEU A 276 34.18 25.32 -33.08
C LEU A 276 34.61 25.43 -31.62
N SER A 277 35.19 26.58 -31.29
CA SER A 277 35.57 26.95 -29.94
C SER A 277 35.10 28.37 -29.67
N ILE A 278 34.41 28.61 -28.56
CA ILE A 278 33.99 29.91 -28.07
C ILE A 278 34.58 30.12 -26.67
N THR A 279 35.25 31.23 -26.44
CA THR A 279 35.98 31.51 -25.19
C THR A 279 35.86 33.00 -24.84
N PRO A 280 35.52 33.39 -23.59
CA PRO A 280 35.58 34.75 -23.13
C PRO A 280 36.97 35.37 -23.35
N VAL A 281 37.03 36.61 -23.82
CA VAL A 281 38.30 37.25 -24.24
C VAL A 281 39.28 37.41 -23.08
N ASP A 282 38.77 37.63 -21.86
CA ASP A 282 39.55 37.71 -20.62
C ASP A 282 40.27 36.41 -20.25
N GLN A 283 39.91 35.28 -20.87
CA GLN A 283 40.48 33.96 -20.62
C GLN A 283 41.46 33.50 -21.71
N ILE A 284 41.55 34.22 -22.82
CA ILE A 284 42.47 33.90 -23.93
C ILE A 284 43.94 34.12 -23.53
N GLY A 285 44.20 35.11 -22.66
CA GLY A 285 45.55 35.49 -22.22
C GLY A 285 46.23 34.55 -21.21
N ARG A 286 45.59 33.46 -20.77
CA ARG A 286 46.18 32.50 -19.80
C ARG A 286 46.95 31.36 -20.45
N TYR A 287 46.91 31.23 -21.77
CA TYR A 287 47.79 30.32 -22.49
C TYR A 287 49.06 31.08 -22.89
N LYS A 288 50.15 30.89 -22.15
CA LYS A 288 51.50 31.17 -22.63
C LYS A 288 51.77 30.25 -23.83
N ASN A 289 51.21 30.60 -24.98
CA ASN A 289 51.70 30.10 -26.25
C ASN A 289 53.08 30.75 -26.40
N TYR A 290 54.14 29.94 -26.36
CA TYR A 290 55.48 30.41 -26.69
C TYR A 290 55.38 31.24 -27.99
N PRO A 291 55.80 32.52 -27.98
CA PRO A 291 55.70 33.35 -29.16
C PRO A 291 56.47 32.68 -30.29
N ARG A 292 55.81 32.48 -31.44
CA ARG A 292 56.52 32.11 -32.67
C ARG A 292 57.49 33.25 -32.99
N SER A 293 58.73 32.89 -33.30
CA SER A 293 59.72 33.85 -33.82
C SER A 293 59.11 34.68 -34.95
N GLY A 294 59.05 36.01 -34.76
CA GLY A 294 58.52 36.97 -35.75
C GLY A 294 57.00 37.23 -35.72
N GLY A 295 56.25 36.69 -34.77
CA GLY A 295 54.82 36.98 -34.60
C GLY A 295 54.54 38.26 -33.79
N PRO A 296 53.31 38.84 -33.89
CA PRO A 296 52.91 39.96 -33.05
C PRO A 296 52.97 39.57 -31.56
N LYS A 297 53.66 40.38 -30.76
CA LYS A 297 53.82 40.16 -29.31
C LYS A 297 52.54 40.52 -28.55
N PRO A 298 52.17 39.79 -27.48
CA PRO A 298 51.15 40.22 -26.54
C PRO A 298 51.48 41.58 -25.94
N ILE A 299 50.47 42.44 -25.72
CA ILE A 299 50.69 43.82 -25.27
C ILE A 299 51.36 43.91 -23.88
N GLY A 300 51.15 42.90 -23.02
CA GLY A 300 51.80 42.80 -21.71
C GLY A 300 53.32 42.62 -21.83
N ASP A 301 53.78 41.78 -22.76
CA ASP A 301 55.20 41.54 -23.00
C ASP A 301 55.90 42.79 -23.60
N VAL A 302 55.15 43.65 -24.31
CA VAL A 302 55.65 44.93 -24.84
C VAL A 302 55.78 45.98 -23.73
N ILE A 303 54.88 45.95 -22.74
CA ILE A 303 54.88 46.89 -21.61
C ILE A 303 56.00 46.55 -20.62
N ASP A 304 56.30 45.27 -20.42
CA ASP A 304 57.41 44.85 -19.56
C ASP A 304 58.77 45.19 -20.18
N GLU A 305 58.92 45.12 -21.51
CA GLU A 305 60.13 45.57 -22.25
C GLU A 305 60.39 47.09 -22.18
N TRP A 306 59.41 47.90 -21.73
CA TRP A 306 59.56 49.36 -21.59
C TRP A 306 59.85 49.81 -20.15
N ASN A 307 59.76 48.91 -19.18
CA ASN A 307 60.00 49.20 -17.76
C ASN A 307 61.37 48.69 -17.25
N ASP A 308 62.18 48.09 -18.12
CA ASP A 308 63.62 47.81 -17.95
C ASP A 308 64.46 48.81 -18.80
#